data_AF-A0A7S2NY78-F1
#
_entry.id   AF-A0A7S2NY78-F1
#
_cell.length_a   1.000
_cell.length_b   1.000
_cell.length_c   1.000
_cell.angle_alpha   90.00
_cell.angle_beta   90.00
_cell.angle_gamma   90.00
#
_symmetry.space_group_name_H-M   'P 1'
#
loop_
_entity.id
_entity.type
_entity.pdbx_description
1 polymer ?
#
loop_
_entity_poly.entity_id
_entity_poly.type
_entity_poly.pdbx_seq_one_letter_code
_entity_poly.pdbx_strand_id
1 'polypeptide(L)'
;TTGEIYIGVRWRKPHLERSFFQCMEKYGFSFIRVNVPTLPCTLDWQVYGTDDDAASCKYLQQTILARGEKVPLCEVTEDHQRVMTDEEYQEFEVLQTQIFRGKRRMKRNASSMVGISD
;
A
#
# COMPACT_ATOMS: atom_id res chain seq x y z
N THR A 1 -0.09 2.32 -26.13
CA THR A 1 -0.17 3.22 -24.96
C THR A 1 0.15 2.43 -23.70
N THR A 2 1.19 2.79 -22.95
CA THR A 2 1.41 2.26 -21.59
C THR A 2 0.37 2.88 -20.68
N GLY A 3 -0.57 2.07 -20.20
CA GLY A 3 -1.54 2.50 -19.20
C GLY A 3 -0.84 2.73 -17.86
N GLU A 4 -1.07 3.90 -17.26
CA GLU A 4 -0.66 4.22 -15.90
C GLU A 4 -1.90 4.39 -15.03
N ILE A 5 -1.80 3.95 -13.78
CA ILE A 5 -2.85 4.09 -12.78
C ILE A 5 -2.25 4.61 -11.48
N TYR A 6 -2.99 5.44 -10.77
CA TYR A 6 -2.67 5.86 -9.41
C TYR A 6 -3.75 5.32 -8.48
N ILE A 7 -3.33 4.72 -7.37
CA ILE A 7 -4.25 4.18 -6.36
C ILE A 7 -3.83 4.68 -4.97
N GLY A 8 -4.79 5.24 -4.25
CA GLY A 8 -4.68 5.47 -2.81
C GLY A 8 -5.19 4.25 -2.07
N VAL A 9 -4.38 3.68 -1.20
CA VAL A 9 -4.74 2.54 -0.36
C VAL A 9 -4.76 2.99 1.09
N ARG A 10 -5.87 2.66 1.75
CA ARG A 10 -6.05 2.78 3.20
C ARG A 10 -5.96 1.38 3.77
N TRP A 11 -4.92 1.10 4.55
CA TRP A 11 -4.56 -0.24 4.97
C TRP A 11 -5.38 -0.76 6.16
N ARG A 12 -6.67 -1.02 5.92
CA ARG A 12 -7.59 -1.50 6.96
C ARG A 12 -7.54 -3.02 7.12
N LYS A 13 -7.29 -3.76 6.04
CA LYS A 13 -7.22 -5.23 6.04
C LYS A 13 -6.02 -5.69 5.19
N PRO A 14 -4.78 -5.56 5.68
CA PRO A 14 -3.59 -5.62 4.83
C PRO A 14 -3.47 -6.84 3.92
N HIS A 15 -3.94 -8.00 4.37
CA HIS A 15 -3.99 -9.21 3.56
C HIS A 15 -4.89 -9.07 2.31
N LEU A 16 -6.05 -8.42 2.43
CA LEU A 16 -6.96 -8.18 1.30
C LEU A 16 -6.38 -7.15 0.34
N GLU A 17 -5.88 -6.02 0.84
CA GLU A 17 -5.31 -5.00 -0.03
C GLU A 17 -4.04 -5.51 -0.74
N ARG A 18 -3.20 -6.30 -0.06
CA ARG A 18 -2.05 -6.98 -0.69
C ARG A 18 -2.47 -7.94 -1.79
N SER A 19 -3.55 -8.68 -1.59
CA SER A 19 -4.06 -9.62 -2.61
C SER A 19 -4.46 -8.89 -3.91
N PHE A 20 -4.95 -7.64 -3.82
CA PHE A 20 -5.21 -6.81 -4.99
C PHE A 20 -3.93 -6.55 -5.80
N PHE A 21 -2.84 -6.13 -5.14
CA PHE A 21 -1.57 -5.88 -5.82
C PHE A 21 -1.01 -7.15 -6.46
N GLN A 22 -1.03 -8.28 -5.74
CA GLN A 22 -0.62 -9.58 -6.27
C GLN A 22 -1.44 -9.99 -7.49
N CYS A 23 -2.74 -9.71 -7.49
CA CYS A 23 -3.62 -9.96 -8.62
C CYS A 23 -3.23 -9.09 -9.82
N MET A 24 -3.01 -7.79 -9.60
CA MET A 24 -2.61 -6.86 -10.65
C MET A 24 -1.24 -7.17 -11.25
N GLU A 25 -0.30 -7.69 -10.46
CA GLU A 25 0.99 -8.19 -10.96
C GLU A 25 0.82 -9.34 -11.95
N LYS A 26 -0.12 -10.26 -11.71
CA LYS A 26 -0.47 -11.34 -12.66
C LYS A 26 -1.04 -10.80 -13.98
N TYR A 27 -1.70 -9.64 -13.93
CA TYR A 27 -2.17 -8.92 -15.13
C TYR A 27 -1.09 -8.03 -15.78
N GLY A 28 0.15 -8.11 -15.28
CA GLY A 28 1.30 -7.42 -15.84
C GLY A 28 1.43 -5.97 -15.37
N PHE A 29 0.83 -5.59 -14.26
CA PHE A 29 1.12 -4.29 -13.64
C PHE A 29 2.29 -4.39 -12.66
N SER A 30 3.04 -3.30 -12.50
CA SER A 30 4.00 -3.13 -11.40
C SER A 30 3.68 -1.84 -10.68
N PHE A 31 3.63 -1.90 -9.36
CA PHE A 31 3.34 -0.75 -8.51
C PHE A 31 4.59 -0.31 -7.77
N ILE A 32 4.80 1.01 -7.74
CA ILE A 32 5.79 1.66 -6.90
C ILE A 32 5.07 2.61 -5.96
N ARG A 33 5.49 2.70 -4.71
CA ARG A 33 4.99 3.71 -3.79
C ARG A 33 5.38 5.10 -4.28
N VAL A 34 4.44 6.03 -4.24
CA VAL A 34 4.67 7.45 -4.52
C VAL A 34 5.04 8.12 -3.20
N ASN A 35 6.15 8.85 -3.19
CA ASN A 35 6.52 9.64 -2.02
C ASN A 35 5.65 10.89 -1.93
N VAL A 36 4.81 10.97 -0.89
CA VAL A 36 3.91 12.08 -0.64
C VAL A 36 4.27 12.66 0.72
N PRO A 37 4.73 13.93 0.83
CA PRO A 37 5.25 14.48 2.09
C PRO A 37 4.27 14.41 3.27
N THR A 38 2.98 14.44 2.99
CA THR A 38 1.91 14.36 4.01
C THR A 38 1.53 12.92 4.39
N LEU A 39 2.08 11.90 3.74
CA LEU A 39 1.82 10.48 4.04
C LEU A 39 3.13 9.81 4.50
N PRO A 40 3.32 9.60 5.81
CA PRO A 40 4.62 9.26 6.37
C PRO A 40 5.03 7.79 6.19
N CYS A 41 4.10 6.90 5.80
CA CYS A 41 4.43 5.49 5.63
C CYS A 41 5.36 5.25 4.42
N THR A 42 6.55 4.74 4.69
CA THR A 42 7.58 4.46 3.69
C THR A 42 7.63 3.01 3.22
N LEU A 43 6.86 2.11 3.85
CA LEU A 43 6.85 0.68 3.54
C LEU A 43 6.21 0.42 2.17
N ASP A 44 6.71 -0.55 1.41
CA ASP A 44 6.02 -0.98 0.20
C ASP A 44 4.86 -1.94 0.53
N TRP A 45 3.95 -2.14 -0.44
CA TRP A 45 2.73 -2.93 -0.25
C TRP A 45 2.99 -4.40 0.06
N GLN A 46 4.16 -4.93 -0.33
CA GLN A 46 4.60 -6.27 -0.01
C GLN A 46 4.92 -6.43 1.48
N VAL A 47 5.35 -5.35 2.12
CA VAL A 47 5.86 -5.33 3.49
C VAL A 47 4.77 -4.98 4.48
N TYR A 48 4.00 -3.92 4.20
CA TYR A 48 3.00 -3.37 5.13
C TYR A 48 2.03 -4.43 5.67
N GLY A 49 1.90 -4.51 7.00
CA GLY A 49 0.99 -5.45 7.67
C GLY A 49 1.41 -6.91 7.56
N THR A 50 2.71 -7.19 7.41
CA THR A 50 3.27 -8.54 7.55
C THR A 50 3.84 -8.70 8.95
N ASP A 51 3.51 -9.80 9.61
CA ASP A 51 3.89 -10.06 11.01
C ASP A 51 5.38 -10.45 11.15
N ASP A 52 5.96 -11.04 10.09
CA ASP A 52 7.35 -11.50 10.08
C ASP A 52 8.35 -10.42 9.62
N ASP A 53 7.86 -9.23 9.22
CA ASP A 53 8.72 -8.15 8.74
C ASP A 53 8.97 -7.10 9.84
N ALA A 54 10.25 -6.92 10.20
CA ALA A 54 10.63 -6.01 11.27
C ALA A 54 10.28 -4.54 10.99
N ALA A 55 10.28 -4.11 9.73
CA ALA A 55 9.92 -2.74 9.36
C ALA A 55 8.40 -2.52 9.45
N SER A 56 7.61 -3.51 9.03
CA SER A 56 6.16 -3.56 9.24
C SER A 56 5.80 -3.49 10.72
N CYS A 57 6.37 -4.39 11.53
CA CYS A 57 6.15 -4.41 12.98
C CYS A 57 6.54 -3.09 13.62
N LYS A 58 7.74 -2.55 13.32
CA LYS A 58 8.17 -1.27 13.86
C LYS A 58 7.23 -0.12 13.47
N TYR A 59 6.72 -0.11 12.24
CA TYR A 59 5.80 0.93 11.80
C TYR A 59 4.46 0.86 12.54
N LEU A 60 3.89 -0.34 12.67
CA LEU A 60 2.59 -0.56 13.31
C LEU A 60 2.61 -0.43 14.84
N GLN A 61 3.79 -0.46 15.45
CA GLN A 61 3.98 -0.16 16.87
C GLN A 61 4.00 1.35 17.18
N GLN A 62 3.94 2.22 16.16
CA GLN A 62 3.68 3.65 16.40
C GLN A 62 2.33 3.83 17.09
N THR A 63 2.25 4.78 18.02
CA THR A 63 1.04 5.04 18.78
C THR A 63 0.30 6.25 18.25
N ILE A 64 -1.02 6.18 18.25
CA ILE A 64 -1.92 7.31 18.03
C ILE A 64 -2.78 7.56 19.27
N LEU A 65 -3.38 8.74 19.37
CA LEU A 65 -4.37 9.02 20.39
C LEU A 65 -5.76 8.55 19.94
N ALA A 66 -6.48 7.90 20.84
CA ALA A 66 -7.91 7.65 20.72
C ALA A 66 -8.56 8.13 22.03
N ARG A 67 -9.25 9.27 21.98
CA ARG A 67 -9.82 9.92 23.17
C ARG A 67 -8.76 10.22 24.24
N GLY A 68 -7.56 10.62 23.80
CA GLY A 68 -6.42 10.89 24.68
C GLY A 68 -5.66 9.67 25.23
N GLU A 69 -6.08 8.44 24.89
CA GLU A 69 -5.32 7.22 25.19
C GLU A 69 -4.36 6.88 24.05
N LYS A 70 -3.11 6.50 24.36
CA LYS A 70 -2.14 6.06 23.35
C LYS A 70 -2.38 4.60 22.98
N VAL A 71 -2.78 4.37 21.74
CA VAL A 71 -3.05 3.04 21.18
C VAL A 71 -2.09 2.76 20.03
N PRO A 72 -1.37 1.63 20.02
CA PRO A 72 -0.57 1.21 18.86
C PRO A 72 -1.43 1.07 17.60
N LEU A 73 -0.91 1.41 16.42
CA LEU A 73 -1.64 1.32 15.15
C LEU A 73 -2.19 -0.08 14.89
N CYS A 74 -1.45 -1.14 15.25
CA CYS A 74 -1.91 -2.53 15.12
C CYS A 74 -3.08 -2.90 16.06
N GLU A 75 -3.36 -2.10 17.08
CA GLU A 75 -4.41 -2.34 18.09
C GLU A 75 -5.61 -1.39 17.92
N VAL A 76 -5.59 -0.50 16.92
CA VAL A 76 -6.72 0.39 16.63
C VAL A 76 -7.90 -0.45 16.10
N THR A 77 -8.98 -0.48 16.85
CA THR A 77 -10.23 -1.20 16.53
C THR A 77 -11.27 -0.24 15.95
N GLU A 78 -12.42 -0.76 15.52
CA GLU A 78 -13.56 0.08 15.14
C GLU A 78 -14.09 0.90 16.32
N ASP A 79 -14.05 0.37 17.54
CA ASP A 79 -14.51 1.09 18.73
C ASP A 79 -13.56 2.22 19.09
N HIS A 80 -12.24 2.03 18.92
CA HIS A 80 -11.26 3.13 19.03
C HIS A 80 -11.57 4.24 18.02
N GLN A 81 -11.83 3.88 16.75
CA GLN A 81 -12.15 4.86 15.70
C GLN A 81 -13.45 5.65 15.97
N ARG A 82 -14.45 5.03 16.61
CA ARG A 82 -15.72 5.69 16.95
C ARG A 82 -15.58 6.77 18.03
N VAL A 83 -14.55 6.67 18.87
CA VAL A 83 -14.33 7.61 19.98
C VAL A 83 -13.21 8.61 19.73
N MET A 84 -12.51 8.48 18.60
CA MET A 84 -11.51 9.45 18.16
C MET A 84 -12.17 10.81 17.86
N THR A 85 -11.47 11.90 18.15
CA THR A 85 -11.84 13.20 17.59
C THR A 85 -11.56 13.25 16.08
N ASP A 86 -12.07 14.26 15.40
CA ASP A 86 -11.82 14.44 13.95
C ASP A 86 -10.31 14.56 13.66
N GLU A 87 -9.55 15.24 14.52
CA GLU A 87 -8.10 15.39 14.40
C GLU A 87 -7.36 14.07 14.62
N GLU A 88 -7.74 13.32 15.67
CA GLU A 88 -7.18 11.99 15.96
C GLU A 88 -7.46 11.02 14.80
N TYR A 89 -8.69 11.01 14.29
CA TYR A 89 -9.08 10.17 13.16
C TYR A 89 -8.34 10.57 11.87
N GLN A 90 -8.14 11.87 11.64
CA GLN A 90 -7.39 12.37 10.50
C GLN A 90 -5.91 11.96 10.56
N GLU A 91 -5.29 12.03 11.74
CA GLU A 91 -3.92 11.54 11.94
C GLU A 91 -3.83 10.02 11.69
N PHE A 92 -4.83 9.26 12.15
CA PHE A 92 -4.91 7.82 11.92
C PHE A 92 -4.99 7.49 10.44
N GLU A 93 -5.89 8.13 9.70
CA GLU A 93 -6.03 7.91 8.26
C GLU A 93 -4.75 8.30 7.50
N VAL A 94 -4.03 9.35 7.91
CA VAL A 94 -2.74 9.73 7.32
C VAL A 94 -1.69 8.62 7.50
N LEU A 95 -1.58 8.04 8.69
CA LEU A 95 -0.64 6.95 8.99
C LEU A 95 -1.00 5.65 8.26
N GLN A 96 -2.29 5.44 7.98
CA GLN A 96 -2.81 4.25 7.31
C GLN A 96 -2.88 4.38 5.78
N THR A 97 -2.59 5.56 5.22
CA THR A 97 -2.75 5.82 3.78
C THR A 97 -1.42 5.81 3.03
N GLN A 98 -1.40 5.17 1.87
CA GLN A 98 -0.29 5.20 0.92
C GLN A 98 -0.80 5.38 -0.50
N ILE A 99 0.00 6.02 -1.37
CA ILE A 99 -0.30 6.16 -2.79
C ILE A 99 0.68 5.32 -3.60
N PHE A 100 0.16 4.58 -4.57
CA PHE A 100 0.96 3.76 -5.48
C PHE A 100 0.70 4.15 -6.94
N ARG A 101 1.77 4.14 -7.73
CA ARG A 101 1.72 4.29 -9.20
C ARG A 101 1.92 2.93 -9.84
N GLY A 102 0.90 2.44 -10.52
CA GLY A 102 0.92 1.22 -11.32
C GLY A 102 1.26 1.50 -12.78
N LYS A 103 2.16 0.71 -13.36
CA LYS A 103 2.44 0.73 -14.81
C LYS A 103 2.25 -0.65 -15.41
N ARG A 104 1.58 -0.72 -16.56
CA ARG A 104 1.45 -1.99 -17.30
C ARG A 104 2.74 -2.32 -18.07
N ARG A 105 3.32 -3.49 -17.77
CA ARG A 105 4.42 -4.10 -18.53
C ARG A 105 3.89 -4.49 -19.90
N MET A 106 4.52 -3.98 -20.98
CA MET A 106 4.20 -4.48 -22.31
C MET A 106 4.70 -5.91 -22.45
N LYS A 107 3.83 -6.84 -22.88
CA LYS A 107 4.31 -8.13 -23.39
C LYS A 107 5.16 -7.82 -24.63
N ARG A 108 6.46 -8.09 -24.58
CA ARG A 108 7.27 -8.18 -25.81
C ARG A 108 6.69 -9.32 -26.62
N ASN A 109 6.04 -9.02 -27.75
CA ASN A 109 5.71 -10.05 -28.73
C ASN A 109 7.03 -10.57 -29.28
N ALA A 110 7.41 -11.80 -28.90
CA ALA A 110 8.46 -12.53 -29.58
C ALA A 110 7.92 -12.98 -30.94
N SER A 111 7.95 -12.10 -31.93
CA SER A 111 7.64 -12.43 -33.32
C SER A 111 8.33 -11.42 -34.24
N SER A 112 9.63 -11.65 -34.47
CA SER A 112 10.35 -11.23 -35.68
C SER A 112 11.79 -11.80 -35.66
N MET A 113 11.92 -13.11 -35.76
CA MET A 113 13.12 -13.75 -36.32
C MET A 113 12.67 -14.91 -37.20
N VAL A 114 12.05 -14.56 -38.33
CA VAL A 114 12.12 -15.39 -39.54
C VAL A 114 12.71 -14.45 -40.59
N GLY A 115 14.04 -14.40 -40.64
CA GLY A 115 14.81 -13.69 -41.64
C GLY A 115 15.65 -14.72 -42.39
N ILE A 116 15.03 -15.27 -43.43
CA ILE A 116 15.56 -15.80 -44.70
C ILE A 116 17.09 -15.95 -44.75
N SER A 117 17.55 -17.18 -45.00
CA SER A 117 18.84 -17.44 -45.64
C SER A 117 18.56 -18.16 -46.95
N ASP A 118 18.90 -17.50 -48.06
CA ASP A 118 19.12 -18.14 -49.37
C ASP A 118 20.44 -18.92 -49.34
#